data_AF-A0AAW5CAZ1-F1
#
_entry.id   AF-A0AAW5CAZ1-F1
#
_cell.length_a   1.000
_cell.length_b   1.000
_cell.length_c   1.000
_cell.angle_alpha   90.00
_cell.angle_beta   90.00
_cell.angle_gamma   90.00
#
_symmetry.space_group_name_H-M   'P 1'
#
loop_
_entity.id
_entity.type
_entity.pdbx_description
1 polymer ?
#
loop_
_entity_poly.entity_id
_entity_poly.type
_entity_poly.pdbx_seq_one_letter_code
_entity_poly.pdbx_strand_id
1 'polypeptide(L)'
;MDGIRFLNFRRKTSSGVPFCFTIEAGNGTAGCIAKEILSFVSAVVPEKCAREWMIQSGAMEPSEFLQAVSDMEDVRLRARLLALELAAMNAKYNVLDTIPWDRLN
;
A
#
# COMPACT_ATOMS: atom_id res chain seq x y z
N MET A 1 -28.19 -0.16 3.20
CA MET A 1 -27.22 -0.46 2.13
C MET A 1 -25.87 -0.50 2.78
N ASP A 2 -25.31 -1.70 2.96
CA ASP A 2 -23.95 -1.86 3.47
C ASP A 2 -22.99 -1.44 2.36
N GLY A 3 -22.69 -0.14 2.32
CA GLY A 3 -21.86 0.48 1.29
C GLY A 3 -20.40 0.07 1.50
N ILE A 4 -19.98 -0.98 0.81
CA ILE A 4 -18.57 -1.37 0.72
C ILE A 4 -17.80 -0.18 0.14
N ARG A 5 -16.92 0.41 0.95
CA ARG A 5 -16.05 1.51 0.52
C ARG A 5 -14.75 0.91 -0.01
N PHE A 6 -14.30 1.38 -1.17
CA PHE A 6 -12.98 1.04 -1.71
C PHE A 6 -12.07 2.24 -1.60
N LEU A 7 -10.87 2.03 -1.08
CA LEU A 7 -9.81 3.03 -1.02
C LEU A 7 -8.74 2.66 -2.03
N ASN A 8 -8.52 3.55 -3.00
CA ASN A 8 -7.52 3.37 -4.04
C ASN A 8 -6.29 4.20 -3.72
N PHE A 9 -5.19 3.53 -3.39
CA PHE A 9 -3.91 4.18 -3.21
C PHE A 9 -3.16 4.15 -4.52
N ARG A 10 -2.77 5.32 -5.02
CA ARG A 10 -1.97 5.46 -6.24
C ARG A 10 -0.74 6.30 -5.95
N ARG A 11 0.44 5.77 -6.26
CA ARG A 11 1.72 6.43 -6.05
C ARG A 11 2.69 6.02 -7.16
N LYS A 12 3.84 6.69 -7.20
CA LYS A 12 4.98 6.28 -8.01
C LYS A 12 6.10 5.85 -7.08
N THR A 13 6.83 4.81 -7.48
CA THR A 13 8.07 4.42 -6.81
C THR A 13 9.18 5.44 -7.10
N SER A 14 10.33 5.30 -6.43
CA SER A 14 11.52 6.11 -6.71
C SER A 14 11.98 6.10 -8.18
N SER A 15 11.80 4.97 -8.88
CA SER A 15 12.13 4.87 -10.32
C SER A 15 11.05 5.47 -11.23
N GLY A 16 9.92 5.92 -10.67
CA GLY A 16 8.79 6.45 -11.42
C GLY A 16 7.75 5.41 -11.85
N VAL A 17 7.92 4.13 -11.48
CA VAL A 17 6.94 3.07 -11.76
C VAL A 17 5.65 3.36 -10.97
N PRO A 18 4.49 3.47 -11.64
CA PRO A 18 3.24 3.62 -10.93
C PRO A 18 2.91 2.33 -10.18
N PHE A 19 2.53 2.45 -8.93
CA PHE A 19 1.94 1.37 -8.17
C PHE A 19 0.61 1.81 -7.58
N CYS A 20 -0.32 0.86 -7.52
CA CYS A 20 -1.57 1.08 -6.85
C CYS A 20 -2.02 -0.17 -6.12
N PHE A 21 -2.71 0.02 -5.00
CA PHE A 21 -3.41 -1.05 -4.33
C PHE A 21 -4.76 -0.55 -3.84
N THR A 22 -5.72 -1.44 -3.86
CA THR A 22 -7.10 -1.16 -3.44
C THR A 22 -7.37 -1.90 -2.15
N ILE A 23 -7.90 -1.18 -1.17
CA ILE A 23 -8.39 -1.78 0.07
C ILE A 23 -9.90 -1.77 0.03
N GLU A 24 -10.49 -2.94 0.24
CA GLU A 24 -11.90 -3.04 0.58
C GLU A 24 -12.06 -2.68 2.06
N ALA A 25 -12.54 -1.46 2.31
CA ALA A 25 -12.68 -0.93 3.65
C ALA A 25 -13.99 -1.37 4.32
N GLY A 26 -14.94 -2.02 3.61
CA GLY A 26 -16.21 -2.50 4.17
C GLY A 26 -16.88 -1.46 5.07
N ASN A 27 -17.25 -1.87 6.30
CA ASN A 27 -17.64 -1.00 7.42
C ASN A 27 -16.46 -0.69 8.38
N GLY A 28 -15.25 -1.12 8.03
CA GLY A 28 -14.09 -1.21 8.91
C GLY A 28 -13.47 0.14 9.23
N THR A 29 -13.26 0.41 10.52
CA THR A 29 -12.60 1.62 11.04
C THR A 29 -11.21 1.85 10.44
N ALA A 30 -10.64 3.06 10.55
CA ALA A 30 -9.28 3.31 10.10
C ALA A 30 -8.25 2.41 10.81
N GLY A 31 -8.54 1.99 12.04
CA GLY A 31 -7.76 0.96 12.71
C GLY A 31 -7.81 -0.41 12.03
N CYS A 32 -8.97 -0.81 11.47
CA CYS A 32 -9.09 -2.04 10.68
C CYS A 32 -8.30 -1.93 9.38
N ILE A 33 -8.45 -0.83 8.64
CA ILE A 33 -7.72 -0.57 7.40
C ILE A 33 -6.21 -0.57 7.66
N ALA A 34 -5.75 0.10 8.73
CA ALA A 34 -4.35 0.11 9.11
C ALA A 34 -3.82 -1.31 9.39
N LYS A 35 -4.59 -2.15 10.08
CA LYS A 35 -4.21 -3.55 10.33
C LYS A 35 -4.09 -4.37 9.04
N GLU A 36 -5.02 -4.21 8.11
CA GLU A 36 -4.96 -4.87 6.80
C GLU A 36 -3.70 -4.45 6.03
N ILE A 37 -3.38 -3.15 5.99
CA ILE A 37 -2.16 -2.69 5.32
C ILE A 37 -0.91 -3.22 6.01
N LEU A 38 -0.87 -3.23 7.35
CA LEU A 38 0.27 -3.79 8.09
C LEU A 38 0.44 -5.30 7.85
N SER A 39 -0.66 -6.04 7.73
CA SER A 39 -0.66 -7.45 7.36
C SER A 39 -0.08 -7.64 5.96
N PHE A 40 -0.56 -6.87 4.98
CA PHE A 40 -0.02 -6.84 3.62
C PHE A 40 1.49 -6.54 3.61
N VAL A 41 1.92 -5.45 4.23
CA VAL A 41 3.33 -5.03 4.31
C VAL A 41 4.21 -6.12 4.92
N SER A 42 3.71 -6.84 5.93
CA SER A 42 4.46 -7.92 6.59
C SER A 42 4.61 -9.17 5.70
N ALA A 43 3.68 -9.39 4.78
CA ALA A 43 3.73 -10.48 3.81
C ALA A 43 4.60 -10.16 2.58
N VAL A 44 4.83 -8.88 2.28
CA VAL A 44 5.65 -8.46 1.14
C VAL A 44 7.13 -8.76 1.40
N VAL A 45 7.68 -9.62 0.54
CA VAL A 45 9.12 -9.89 0.42
C VAL A 45 9.60 -9.27 -0.91
N PRO A 46 10.29 -8.11 -0.89
CA PRO A 46 10.62 -7.34 -2.08
C PRO A 46 11.32 -8.15 -3.18
N GLU A 47 12.28 -9.00 -2.81
CA GLU A 47 13.03 -9.83 -3.75
C GLU A 47 12.15 -10.86 -4.46
N LYS A 48 11.16 -11.41 -3.74
CA LYS A 48 10.22 -12.38 -4.31
C LYS A 48 9.24 -11.67 -5.24
N CYS A 49 8.68 -10.54 -4.80
CA CYS A 49 7.76 -9.73 -5.60
C CYS A 49 8.43 -9.19 -6.87
N ALA A 50 9.67 -8.69 -6.77
CA ALA A 50 10.45 -8.23 -7.92
C ALA A 50 10.70 -9.36 -8.94
N ARG A 51 11.06 -10.55 -8.45
CA ARG A 51 11.29 -11.72 -9.31
C ARG A 51 10.01 -12.14 -10.03
N GLU A 52 8.90 -12.27 -9.32
CA GLU A 52 7.60 -12.63 -9.89
C GLU A 52 7.15 -11.59 -10.93
N TRP A 53 7.32 -10.31 -10.63
CA TRP A 53 7.02 -9.22 -11.55
C TRP A 53 7.87 -9.29 -12.82
N MET A 54 9.18 -9.49 -12.70
CA MET A 54 10.08 -9.63 -13.86
C MET A 54 9.75 -10.83 -14.74
N ILE A 55 9.41 -11.98 -14.13
CA ILE A 55 8.96 -13.17 -14.87
C ILE A 55 7.70 -12.85 -15.68
N GLN A 56 6.76 -12.09 -15.10
CA GLN A 56 5.50 -11.73 -15.76
C GLN A 56 5.68 -10.63 -16.81
N SER A 57 6.61 -9.69 -16.60
CA SER A 57 6.84 -8.56 -17.51
C SER A 57 7.83 -8.88 -18.64
N GLY A 58 8.59 -9.97 -18.52
CA GLY A 58 9.63 -10.35 -19.49
C GLY A 58 10.93 -9.58 -19.34
N ALA A 59 11.10 -8.79 -18.27
CA ALA A 59 12.36 -8.12 -17.93
C ALA A 59 13.38 -9.17 -17.44
N MET A 60 14.61 -9.13 -17.94
CA MET A 60 15.61 -10.19 -17.69
C MET A 60 17.01 -9.68 -17.31
N GLU A 61 17.25 -8.36 -17.25
CA GLU A 61 18.59 -7.87 -16.91
C GLU A 61 18.83 -7.78 -15.38
N PRO A 62 20.04 -8.11 -14.88
CA PRO A 62 20.35 -8.05 -13.45
C PRO A 62 20.17 -6.66 -12.81
N SER A 63 20.45 -5.58 -13.56
CA SER A 63 20.24 -4.21 -13.12
C SER A 63 18.75 -3.87 -12.96
N GLU A 64 17.90 -4.41 -13.83
CA GLU A 64 16.44 -4.29 -13.73
C GLU A 64 15.92 -5.01 -12.49
N PHE A 65 16.51 -6.14 -12.11
CA PHE A 65 16.16 -6.84 -10.87
C PHE A 65 16.47 -6.01 -9.63
N LEU A 66 17.67 -5.46 -9.52
CA LEU A 66 18.02 -4.63 -8.36
C LEU A 66 17.12 -3.39 -8.26
N GLN A 67 16.78 -2.77 -9.39
CA GLN A 67 15.86 -1.64 -9.41
C GLN A 67 14.44 -2.07 -9.01
N ALA A 68 13.95 -3.21 -9.50
CA ALA A 68 12.64 -3.75 -9.14
C ALA A 68 12.56 -4.10 -7.65
N VAL A 69 13.62 -4.64 -7.05
CA VAL A 69 13.70 -4.87 -5.60
C VAL A 69 13.59 -3.56 -4.83
N SER A 70 14.35 -2.54 -5.24
CA SER A 70 14.29 -1.21 -4.62
C SER A 70 12.89 -0.59 -4.72
N ASP A 71 12.22 -0.77 -5.86
CA ASP A 71 10.87 -0.26 -6.08
C ASP A 71 9.85 -0.99 -5.19
N MET A 72 9.92 -2.32 -5.09
CA MET A 72 9.06 -3.10 -4.19
C MET A 72 9.27 -2.74 -2.72
N GLU A 73 10.51 -2.41 -2.32
CA GLU A 73 10.79 -1.92 -0.98
C GLU A 73 10.18 -0.54 -0.73
N ASP A 74 10.29 0.39 -1.70
CA ASP A 74 9.65 1.70 -1.60
C ASP A 74 8.11 1.58 -1.49
N VAL A 75 7.50 0.69 -2.26
CA VAL A 75 6.06 0.36 -2.14
C VAL A 75 5.73 -0.10 -0.72
N ARG A 76 6.51 -1.05 -0.18
CA ARG A 76 6.31 -1.63 1.15
C ARG A 76 6.41 -0.56 2.25
N LEU A 77 7.42 0.33 2.16
CA LEU A 77 7.62 1.41 3.12
C LEU A 77 6.50 2.46 3.04
N ARG A 78 6.07 2.87 1.83
CA ARG A 78 4.97 3.83 1.66
C ARG A 78 3.65 3.29 2.18
N ALA A 79 3.35 2.02 1.91
CA ALA A 79 2.17 1.36 2.47
C ALA A 79 2.23 1.32 4.01
N ARG A 80 3.41 1.03 4.59
CA ARG A 80 3.60 1.05 6.05
C ARG A 80 3.35 2.44 6.65
N LEU A 81 3.88 3.49 6.03
CA LEU A 81 3.68 4.87 6.49
C LEU A 81 2.20 5.25 6.51
N LEU A 82 1.49 4.93 5.42
CA LEU A 82 0.05 5.13 5.35
C LEU A 82 -0.70 4.40 6.47
N ALA A 83 -0.34 3.15 6.76
CA ALA A 83 -0.97 2.40 7.84
C ALA A 83 -0.76 3.06 9.22
N LEU A 84 0.44 3.60 9.45
CA LEU A 84 0.75 4.34 10.68
C LEU A 84 -0.04 5.65 10.77
N GLU A 85 -0.18 6.38 9.66
CA GLU A 85 -1.01 7.59 9.59
C GLU A 85 -2.47 7.28 9.89
N LEU A 86 -3.02 6.22 9.30
CA LEU A 86 -4.38 5.74 9.56
C LEU A 86 -4.58 5.31 11.02
N ALA A 87 -3.61 4.59 11.60
CA ALA A 87 -3.65 4.19 13.00
C ALA A 87 -3.60 5.42 13.94
N ALA A 88 -2.73 6.39 13.65
CA ALA A 88 -2.63 7.63 14.41
C ALA A 88 -3.90 8.49 14.30
N MET A 89 -4.52 8.53 13.12
CA MET A 89 -5.80 9.19 12.93
C MET A 89 -6.92 8.47 13.68
N ASN A 90 -6.98 7.14 13.65
CA ASN A 90 -7.94 6.36 14.43
C ASN A 90 -7.81 6.61 15.95
N ALA A 91 -6.58 6.79 16.44
CA ALA A 91 -6.35 7.12 17.85
C ALA A 91 -6.80 8.54 18.24
N LYS A 92 -6.81 9.48 17.28
CA LYS A 92 -7.27 10.87 17.48
C LYS A 92 -8.75 11.07 17.18
N TYR A 93 -9.29 10.28 16.27
CA TYR A 93 -10.60 10.43 15.67
C TYR A 93 -11.28 9.05 15.65
N ASN A 94 -12.22 8.82 16.56
CA ASN A 94 -12.84 7.51 16.80
C ASN A 94 -13.72 6.99 15.63
N VAL A 95 -13.87 7.72 14.50
CA VAL A 95 -14.78 7.37 13.40
C VAL A 95 -14.23 7.82 12.03
N LEU A 96 -14.36 6.95 11.01
CA LEU A 96 -13.94 7.19 9.60
C LEU A 96 -14.48 8.47 8.99
N ASP A 97 -15.70 8.89 9.36
CA ASP A 97 -16.36 10.07 8.79
C ASP A 97 -15.74 11.39 9.25
N THR A 98 -14.80 11.34 10.21
CA THR A 98 -14.00 12.49 10.65
C THR A 98 -12.58 12.49 10.10
N ILE A 99 -12.22 11.48 9.30
CA ILE A 99 -10.89 11.41 8.67
C ILE A 99 -10.89 12.29 7.41
N PRO A 100 -9.96 13.25 7.30
CA PRO A 100 -9.82 14.08 6.10
C PRO A 100 -9.13 13.27 4.99
N TRP A 101 -9.90 12.43 4.32
CA TRP A 101 -9.44 11.52 3.26
C TRP A 101 -8.76 12.23 2.08
N ASP A 102 -9.11 13.49 1.85
CA ASP A 102 -8.47 14.39 0.88
C ASP A 102 -6.97 14.59 1.15
N ARG A 103 -6.52 14.42 2.40
CA ARG A 103 -5.10 14.56 2.78
C ARG A 103 -4.27 13.30 2.57
N LEU A 104 -4.92 12.16 2.30
CA LEU A 104 -4.27 10.88 2.06
C LEU A 104 -4.05 10.59 0.57
N ASN A 105 -4.69 11.35 -0.32
CA ASN A 105 -4.57 11.20 -1.77
C ASN A 105 -3.36 11.93 -2.35
#